data_AF-A0A6L8E548-F1
#
_entry.id   AF-A0A6L8E548-F1
#
_cell.length_a   1.000
_cell.length_b   1.000
_cell.length_c   1.000
_cell.angle_alpha   90.00
_cell.angle_beta   90.00
_cell.angle_gamma   90.00
#
_symmetry.space_group_name_H-M   'P 1'
#
loop_
_entity.id
_entity.type
_entity.pdbx_description
1 polymer ?
#
loop_
_entity_poly.entity_id
_entity_poly.type
_entity_poly.pdbx_seq_one_letter_code
_entity_poly.pdbx_strand_id
1 'polypeptide(L)'
;MPLEAEALPVQGLRGEGGGEVEGGVALPEGGVADAPEDPDAERRQDERERHPDRAQREAERPRPADRIRRRVGHRRRGYDPSRRRATRGARPDPPRQLTDARADATVRAAVRRSPEGRRRARREVVVRLDRVLTRRLAPAAAILLIGLALTACSDPQSTIEPKSDATQTVQNVYVIVFWLAAVVFVAVLGATLVLSIWFRERPGRVASQFHGNTRLEIVWTLIPVVILVAIFIPTATAIGDLEPDADNLPPGTVRVEAIGHQWWFEFRYPDLGIVTANEMHIPVDRPTYVALLSEDVIHSFWIPQLVGKVDMVPGRENAVIFTPTEASDEAYLGQCVEFCGTSHANMRFRVFVDDQADFDAWVEAQLAPPVAAETLSELAQEGAALFQNPILALGVTPCVGCHTVKGTPAVGLIGPDLTHVASRSTLFAGIRDGFQGSDDPERVQRELERWLSDPDDIKPGVTVRQNGMPAWGEHLTREQIAAIAAYLRELK
;
A
#
# COMPACT_ATOMS: atom_id res chain seq x y z
N MET A 1 5.07 26.65 54.61
CA MET A 1 6.01 25.65 55.16
C MET A 1 5.73 24.34 54.45
N PRO A 2 6.65 23.86 53.60
CA PRO A 2 6.44 22.71 52.73
C PRO A 2 6.75 21.40 53.47
N LEU A 3 6.09 20.32 53.08
CA LEU A 3 6.46 18.96 53.47
C LEU A 3 6.99 18.24 52.23
N GLU A 4 8.29 17.96 52.28
CA GLU A 4 9.04 17.09 51.38
C GLU A 4 8.67 15.62 51.66
N ALA A 5 8.60 14.80 50.62
CA ALA A 5 8.46 13.35 50.73
C ALA A 5 9.77 12.70 50.27
N GLU A 6 10.46 12.04 51.21
CA GLU A 6 11.69 11.28 51.03
C GLU A 6 11.49 9.97 50.27
N ALA A 7 12.49 9.62 49.47
CA ALA A 7 12.65 8.36 48.75
C ALA A 7 13.10 7.21 49.67
N LEU A 8 12.63 5.98 49.38
CA LEU A 8 13.07 4.75 50.05
C LEU A 8 14.14 4.00 49.22
N PRO A 9 15.17 3.39 49.86
CA PRO A 9 16.22 2.66 49.16
C PRO A 9 15.96 1.15 49.06
N VAL A 10 16.48 0.55 47.99
CA VAL A 10 16.49 -0.88 47.67
C VAL A 10 17.63 -1.59 48.42
N GLN A 11 17.32 -2.63 49.19
CA GLN A 11 18.30 -3.52 49.82
C GLN A 11 18.48 -4.80 49.00
N GLY A 12 19.73 -5.06 48.60
CA GLY A 12 20.19 -6.35 48.09
C GLY A 12 20.66 -7.27 49.24
N LEU A 13 20.53 -8.57 49.04
CA LEU A 13 21.12 -9.60 49.90
C LEU A 13 21.86 -10.64 49.05
N ARG A 14 23.09 -10.94 49.49
CA ARG A 14 24.02 -11.94 48.94
C ARG A 14 24.46 -12.88 50.07
N GLY A 15 24.62 -14.16 49.73
CA GLY A 15 25.47 -15.18 50.42
C GLY A 15 24.77 -15.98 51.53
N GLU A 16 24.99 -17.29 51.75
CA GLU A 16 25.96 -18.29 51.27
C GLU A 16 25.42 -19.72 51.56
N GLY A 17 26.02 -20.78 50.97
CA GLY A 17 25.97 -22.14 51.55
C GLY A 17 25.91 -23.29 50.54
N GLY A 18 27.01 -24.04 50.40
CA GLY A 18 27.17 -25.16 49.45
C GLY A 18 26.67 -26.54 49.91
N GLY A 19 26.75 -27.49 48.98
CA GLY A 19 26.52 -28.93 49.21
C GLY A 19 26.51 -29.72 47.89
N GLU A 20 27.58 -30.48 47.63
CA GLU A 20 27.68 -31.50 46.58
C GLU A 20 26.74 -32.69 46.86
N VAL A 21 26.09 -33.23 45.82
CA VAL A 21 25.58 -34.61 45.81
C VAL A 21 25.76 -35.20 44.40
N GLU A 22 26.49 -36.31 44.35
CA GLU A 22 26.67 -37.20 43.20
C GLU A 22 25.36 -37.87 42.77
N GLY A 23 25.19 -38.10 41.46
CA GLY A 23 24.09 -38.90 40.92
C GLY A 23 24.27 -39.18 39.44
N GLY A 24 25.01 -40.25 39.11
CA GLY A 24 25.15 -40.74 37.75
C GLY A 24 23.87 -41.40 37.24
N VAL A 25 23.58 -41.21 35.94
CA VAL A 25 22.67 -42.09 35.18
C VAL A 25 23.27 -42.31 33.78
N ALA A 26 23.29 -43.58 33.40
CA ALA A 26 23.89 -44.16 32.21
C ALA A 26 23.20 -43.77 30.89
N LEU A 27 23.99 -43.73 29.82
CA LEU A 27 23.51 -43.67 28.43
C LEU A 27 23.10 -45.07 27.94
N PRO A 28 22.00 -45.23 27.19
CA PRO A 28 21.79 -46.38 26.33
C PRO A 28 22.11 -46.05 24.86
N GLU A 29 22.63 -47.08 24.18
CA GLU A 29 23.04 -47.12 22.78
C GLU A 29 21.85 -47.17 21.80
N GLY A 30 22.05 -46.57 20.62
CA GLY A 30 21.65 -47.12 19.31
C GLY A 30 20.18 -47.43 19.02
N GLY A 31 19.50 -46.52 18.32
CA GLY A 31 18.26 -46.80 17.58
C GLY A 31 18.14 -45.88 16.37
N VAL A 32 17.98 -46.47 15.18
CA VAL A 32 17.79 -45.78 13.89
C VAL A 32 16.45 -45.03 13.94
N ALA A 33 16.47 -43.71 13.69
CA ALA A 33 15.26 -42.90 13.59
C ALA A 33 14.72 -42.92 12.15
N ASP A 34 13.48 -43.38 11.98
CA ASP A 34 12.69 -43.24 10.76
C ASP A 34 12.40 -41.76 10.45
N ALA A 35 12.28 -41.45 9.15
CA ALA A 35 11.98 -40.11 8.64
C ALA A 35 10.57 -39.64 9.06
N PRO A 36 10.33 -38.32 9.22
CA PRO A 36 9.02 -37.82 9.60
C PRO A 36 8.00 -38.03 8.47
N GLU A 37 6.82 -38.53 8.81
CA GLU A 37 5.69 -38.71 7.88
C GLU A 37 5.16 -37.36 7.38
N ASP A 38 4.85 -37.30 6.08
CA ASP A 38 4.29 -36.15 5.38
C ASP A 38 2.83 -35.89 5.84
N PRO A 39 2.54 -34.78 6.53
CA PRO A 39 1.20 -34.48 7.05
C PRO A 39 0.15 -34.25 5.97
N ASP A 40 0.54 -34.14 4.69
CA ASP A 40 -0.38 -34.03 3.55
C ASP A 40 -0.74 -35.38 2.92
N ALA A 41 -0.20 -36.50 3.41
CA ALA A 41 -0.42 -37.82 2.83
C ALA A 41 -1.88 -38.28 2.95
N GLU A 42 -2.50 -38.11 4.12
CA GLU A 42 -3.89 -38.49 4.37
C GLU A 42 -4.87 -37.62 3.57
N ARG A 43 -4.59 -36.31 3.43
CA ARG A 43 -5.44 -35.39 2.65
C ARG A 43 -5.47 -35.74 1.16
N ARG A 44 -4.35 -36.23 0.60
CA ARG A 44 -4.26 -36.70 -0.79
C ARG A 44 -4.94 -38.05 -1.01
N GLN A 45 -5.01 -38.87 0.03
CA GLN A 45 -5.71 -40.16 0.00
C GLN A 45 -7.23 -39.93 0.02
N ASP A 46 -7.70 -39.01 0.87
CA ASP A 46 -9.12 -38.65 1.00
C ASP A 46 -9.67 -37.95 -0.26
N GLU A 47 -8.86 -37.13 -0.96
CA GLU A 47 -9.23 -36.54 -2.25
C GLU A 47 -9.29 -37.57 -3.40
N ARG A 48 -8.48 -38.64 -3.35
CA ARG A 48 -8.50 -39.73 -4.37
C ARG A 48 -9.72 -40.63 -4.20
N GLU A 49 -10.19 -40.83 -2.98
CA GLU A 49 -11.38 -41.65 -2.69
C GLU A 49 -12.68 -40.90 -3.02
N ARG A 50 -12.74 -39.58 -2.81
CA ARG A 50 -13.94 -38.77 -3.12
C ARG A 50 -14.16 -38.51 -4.61
N HIS A 51 -13.13 -38.56 -5.45
CA HIS A 51 -13.23 -38.25 -6.89
C HIS A 51 -12.42 -39.20 -7.79
N PRO A 52 -12.82 -40.48 -7.93
CA PRO A 52 -12.09 -41.48 -8.72
C PRO A 52 -11.98 -41.10 -10.21
N ASP A 53 -13.00 -40.44 -10.76
CA ASP A 53 -13.04 -40.01 -12.16
C ASP A 53 -12.02 -38.92 -12.52
N ARG A 54 -11.54 -38.16 -11.52
CA ARG A 54 -10.58 -37.07 -11.75
C ARG A 54 -9.15 -37.61 -11.80
N ALA A 55 -8.82 -38.56 -10.92
CA ALA A 55 -7.52 -39.24 -10.90
C ALA A 55 -7.29 -40.09 -12.17
N GLN A 56 -8.35 -40.70 -12.70
CA GLN A 56 -8.27 -41.51 -13.93
C GLN A 56 -8.06 -40.64 -15.19
N ARG A 57 -8.62 -39.42 -15.22
CA ARG A 57 -8.44 -38.46 -16.33
C ARG A 57 -7.04 -37.82 -16.38
N GLU A 58 -6.32 -37.78 -15.27
CA GLU A 58 -4.92 -37.30 -15.24
C GLU A 58 -3.91 -38.37 -15.66
N ALA A 59 -4.20 -39.65 -15.39
CA ALA A 59 -3.37 -40.78 -15.82
C ALA A 59 -3.44 -41.04 -17.34
N GLU A 60 -4.51 -40.62 -18.02
CA GLU A 60 -4.71 -40.82 -19.46
C GLU A 60 -4.20 -39.67 -20.36
N ARG A 61 -3.58 -38.62 -19.80
CA ARG A 61 -3.03 -37.52 -20.61
C ARG A 61 -1.72 -37.94 -21.29
N PRO A 62 -1.65 -37.92 -22.64
CA PRO A 62 -0.43 -38.31 -23.34
C PRO A 62 0.69 -37.28 -23.13
N ARG A 63 1.90 -37.78 -22.84
CA ARG A 63 3.10 -36.94 -22.67
C ARG A 63 3.46 -36.21 -23.97
N PRO A 64 4.15 -35.05 -23.91
CA PRO A 64 4.34 -34.14 -25.04
C PRO A 64 5.12 -34.71 -26.25
N ALA A 65 5.72 -35.89 -26.14
CA ALA A 65 6.53 -36.50 -27.19
C ALA A 65 5.74 -37.26 -28.28
N ASP A 66 4.45 -37.54 -28.08
CA ASP A 66 3.66 -38.36 -29.03
C ASP A 66 2.79 -37.59 -30.01
N ARG A 67 2.86 -36.25 -30.02
CA ARG A 67 1.99 -35.41 -30.88
C ARG A 67 2.50 -35.19 -32.31
N ILE A 68 3.66 -35.76 -32.68
CA ILE A 68 4.24 -35.64 -34.04
C ILE A 68 4.35 -37.02 -34.69
N ARG A 69 3.27 -37.81 -34.74
CA ARG A 69 3.25 -39.05 -35.53
C ARG A 69 1.87 -39.56 -35.95
N ARG A 70 0.92 -38.68 -36.28
CA ARG A 70 -0.31 -39.11 -36.99
C ARG A 70 -0.78 -38.07 -38.00
N ARG A 71 -0.14 -38.05 -39.16
CA ARG A 71 -0.73 -37.64 -40.45
C ARG A 71 0.20 -38.13 -41.57
N VAL A 72 0.16 -39.43 -41.84
CA VAL A 72 0.66 -39.99 -43.10
C VAL A 72 -0.39 -40.96 -43.63
N GLY A 73 -0.84 -40.72 -44.85
CA GLY A 73 -1.63 -41.67 -45.61
C GLY A 73 -2.42 -41.06 -46.75
N HIS A 74 -1.75 -40.70 -47.86
CA HIS A 74 -2.00 -41.43 -49.12
C HIS A 74 -1.13 -40.98 -50.31
N ARG A 75 -0.72 -42.02 -51.07
CA ARG A 75 -0.26 -42.10 -52.47
C ARG A 75 1.23 -41.84 -52.74
N ARG A 76 1.98 -42.94 -52.60
CA ARG A 76 3.21 -43.24 -53.35
C ARG A 76 2.88 -43.42 -54.84
N ARG A 77 3.62 -42.76 -55.73
CA ARG A 77 3.90 -43.22 -57.10
C ARG A 77 5.41 -43.42 -57.21
N GLY A 78 5.80 -44.62 -57.62
CA GLY A 78 7.17 -45.09 -57.67
C GLY A 78 8.02 -44.34 -58.70
N TYR A 79 9.29 -44.18 -58.36
CA TYR A 79 10.35 -43.67 -59.22
C TYR A 79 11.21 -44.86 -59.66
N ASP A 80 11.30 -45.06 -60.97
CA ASP A 80 12.13 -46.09 -61.64
C ASP A 80 13.45 -45.45 -62.09
N PRO A 81 14.61 -45.88 -61.58
CA PRO A 81 15.91 -45.34 -61.96
C PRO A 81 16.53 -46.22 -63.03
N SER A 82 16.04 -46.15 -64.27
CA SER A 82 16.70 -46.84 -65.39
C SER A 82 16.43 -46.19 -66.74
N ARG A 83 17.02 -45.01 -66.99
CA ARG A 83 17.34 -44.58 -68.37
C ARG A 83 18.54 -43.64 -68.42
N ARG A 84 19.66 -44.26 -68.80
CA ARG A 84 20.84 -43.70 -69.51
C ARG A 84 20.34 -42.78 -70.64
N ARG A 85 21.05 -41.78 -71.18
CA ARG A 85 22.48 -41.64 -71.51
C ARG A 85 22.68 -40.22 -72.07
N ALA A 86 23.93 -39.75 -72.01
CA ALA A 86 24.61 -38.75 -72.85
C ALA A 86 23.78 -37.97 -73.89
N THR A 87 23.92 -36.64 -73.98
CA THR A 87 24.94 -36.06 -74.88
C THR A 87 25.33 -34.64 -74.47
N ARG A 88 26.64 -34.38 -74.53
CA ARG A 88 27.27 -33.06 -74.55
C ARG A 88 27.11 -32.42 -75.92
N GLY A 89 26.95 -31.10 -75.94
CA GLY A 89 27.55 -30.23 -76.95
C GLY A 89 26.63 -29.66 -78.02
N ALA A 90 26.24 -28.40 -77.87
CA ALA A 90 26.36 -27.35 -78.90
C ALA A 90 25.92 -26.00 -78.31
N ARG A 91 26.69 -24.95 -78.63
CA ARG A 91 26.45 -23.54 -78.30
C ARG A 91 25.69 -22.86 -79.48
N PRO A 92 25.24 -21.59 -79.37
CA PRO A 92 23.84 -21.18 -79.55
C PRO A 92 23.55 -20.51 -80.91
N ASP A 93 22.26 -20.39 -81.25
CA ASP A 93 21.75 -19.45 -82.26
C ASP A 93 20.80 -18.40 -81.61
N PRO A 94 20.82 -17.13 -82.05
CA PRO A 94 20.01 -16.03 -81.51
C PRO A 94 18.63 -15.93 -82.22
N PRO A 95 17.73 -15.02 -81.81
CA PRO A 95 16.31 -15.30 -81.68
C PRO A 95 15.53 -15.10 -82.97
N ARG A 96 14.48 -15.91 -83.18
CA ARG A 96 13.34 -15.49 -84.00
C ARG A 96 12.27 -14.88 -83.12
N GLN A 97 12.20 -13.55 -83.20
CA GLN A 97 11.08 -12.75 -82.77
C GLN A 97 9.80 -13.25 -83.46
N LEU A 98 8.90 -13.84 -82.69
CA LEU A 98 7.48 -13.76 -82.96
C LEU A 98 6.87 -13.00 -81.80
N THR A 99 6.43 -11.80 -82.14
CA THR A 99 5.78 -10.80 -81.31
C THR A 99 4.55 -11.39 -80.63
N ASP A 100 4.58 -11.49 -79.31
CA ASP A 100 3.34 -11.59 -78.53
C ASP A 100 3.42 -10.83 -77.21
N ALA A 101 3.92 -9.58 -77.30
CA ALA A 101 3.82 -8.59 -76.22
C ALA A 101 2.35 -8.23 -75.88
N ARG A 102 1.38 -8.63 -76.72
CA ARG A 102 -0.05 -8.48 -76.43
C ARG A 102 -0.62 -9.62 -75.58
N ALA A 103 -0.05 -10.82 -75.61
CA ALA A 103 -0.52 -11.98 -74.83
C ALA A 103 -0.09 -11.90 -73.35
N ASP A 104 1.10 -11.37 -73.06
CA ASP A 104 1.63 -11.34 -71.69
C ASP A 104 1.02 -10.20 -70.84
N ALA A 105 0.65 -9.08 -71.47
CA ALA A 105 -0.08 -7.99 -70.80
C ALA A 105 -1.54 -8.39 -70.49
N THR A 106 -2.20 -9.14 -71.36
CA THR A 106 -3.58 -9.61 -71.15
C THR A 106 -3.65 -10.71 -70.10
N VAL A 107 -2.67 -11.62 -70.02
CA VAL A 107 -2.62 -12.65 -68.96
C VAL A 107 -2.34 -12.03 -67.59
N ARG A 108 -1.41 -11.06 -67.48
CA ARG A 108 -1.16 -10.35 -66.21
C ARG A 108 -2.33 -9.46 -65.78
N ALA A 109 -3.06 -8.87 -66.72
CA ALA A 109 -4.30 -8.13 -66.44
C ALA A 109 -5.47 -9.05 -66.06
N ALA A 110 -5.58 -10.23 -66.67
CA ALA A 110 -6.62 -11.23 -66.37
C ALA A 110 -6.42 -11.88 -65.00
N VAL A 111 -5.17 -12.20 -64.62
CA VAL A 111 -4.84 -12.71 -63.28
C VAL A 111 -5.14 -11.67 -62.19
N ARG A 112 -4.98 -10.37 -62.46
CA ARG A 112 -5.42 -9.28 -61.56
C ARG A 112 -6.94 -9.10 -61.48
N ARG A 113 -7.71 -9.59 -62.46
CA ARG A 113 -9.19 -9.48 -62.49
C ARG A 113 -9.91 -10.73 -61.97
N SER A 114 -9.22 -11.86 -61.77
CA SER A 114 -9.76 -13.03 -61.06
C SER A 114 -10.14 -12.68 -59.60
N PRO A 115 -11.25 -13.21 -59.05
CA PRO A 115 -11.60 -13.07 -57.63
C PRO A 115 -10.47 -13.51 -56.70
N GLU A 116 -9.71 -14.54 -57.09
CA GLU A 116 -8.61 -15.10 -56.31
C GLU A 116 -7.35 -14.23 -56.37
N GLY A 117 -7.04 -13.63 -57.52
CA GLY A 117 -5.93 -12.69 -57.69
C GLY A 117 -6.15 -11.37 -56.94
N ARG A 118 -7.40 -10.87 -56.93
CA ARG A 118 -7.82 -9.73 -56.10
C ARG A 118 -7.73 -10.04 -54.60
N ARG A 119 -8.12 -11.26 -54.18
CA ARG A 119 -7.96 -11.71 -52.79
C ARG A 119 -6.49 -11.82 -52.38
N ARG A 120 -5.61 -12.35 -53.25
CA ARG A 120 -4.16 -12.46 -52.97
C ARG A 120 -3.47 -11.10 -52.89
N ALA A 121 -3.75 -10.19 -53.83
CA ALA A 121 -3.20 -8.83 -53.82
C ALA A 121 -3.72 -8.01 -52.61
N ARG A 122 -5.01 -8.14 -52.26
CA ARG A 122 -5.55 -7.54 -51.03
C ARG A 122 -4.89 -8.10 -49.78
N ARG A 123 -4.65 -9.43 -49.72
CA ARG A 123 -3.98 -10.07 -48.58
C ARG A 123 -2.52 -9.62 -48.44
N GLU A 124 -1.80 -9.47 -49.55
CA GLU A 124 -0.43 -8.94 -49.55
C GLU A 124 -0.35 -7.47 -49.13
N VAL A 125 -1.27 -6.62 -49.60
CA VAL A 125 -1.38 -5.22 -49.18
C VAL A 125 -1.74 -5.12 -47.70
N VAL A 126 -2.70 -5.91 -47.23
CA VAL A 126 -3.10 -5.96 -45.82
C VAL A 126 -1.96 -6.44 -44.92
N VAL A 127 -1.22 -7.49 -45.30
CA VAL A 127 -0.05 -7.97 -44.53
C VAL A 127 1.12 -6.96 -44.55
N ARG A 128 1.30 -6.20 -45.63
CA ARG A 128 2.28 -5.10 -45.70
C ARG A 128 1.87 -3.90 -44.85
N LEU A 129 0.60 -3.51 -44.89
CA LEU A 129 0.06 -2.44 -44.05
C LEU A 129 0.17 -2.82 -42.58
N ASP A 130 -0.24 -4.05 -42.23
CA ASP A 130 -0.19 -4.57 -40.87
C ASP A 130 1.23 -4.60 -40.31
N ARG A 131 2.23 -5.03 -41.10
CA ARG A 131 3.65 -4.97 -40.70
C ARG A 131 4.22 -3.55 -40.60
N VAL A 132 3.71 -2.57 -41.36
CA VAL A 132 4.19 -1.19 -41.32
C VAL A 132 3.52 -0.41 -40.18
N LEU A 133 2.20 -0.60 -39.97
CA LEU A 133 1.47 -0.06 -38.83
C LEU A 133 2.01 -0.65 -37.52
N THR A 134 2.16 -1.97 -37.40
CA THR A 134 2.72 -2.58 -36.18
C THR A 134 4.18 -2.20 -35.91
N ARG A 135 5.05 -2.09 -36.93
CA ARG A 135 6.46 -1.67 -36.71
C ARG A 135 6.66 -0.19 -36.42
N ARG A 136 5.75 0.70 -36.85
CA ARG A 136 5.92 2.16 -36.67
C ARG A 136 5.01 2.76 -35.61
N LEU A 137 3.83 2.20 -35.39
CA LEU A 137 2.87 2.71 -34.40
C LEU A 137 3.06 2.04 -33.03
N ALA A 138 3.53 0.79 -32.95
CA ALA A 138 3.82 0.16 -31.65
C ALA A 138 4.88 0.90 -30.81
N PRO A 139 6.03 1.38 -31.35
CA PRO A 139 6.97 2.17 -30.55
C PRO A 139 6.40 3.55 -30.18
N ALA A 140 5.63 4.19 -31.05
CA ALA A 140 4.98 5.47 -30.74
C ALA A 140 3.90 5.32 -29.66
N ALA A 141 3.10 4.23 -29.72
CA ALA A 141 2.12 3.89 -28.70
C ALA A 141 2.79 3.50 -27.37
N ALA A 142 3.92 2.78 -27.41
CA ALA A 142 4.70 2.48 -26.21
C ALA A 142 5.30 3.75 -25.58
N ILE A 143 5.85 4.67 -26.38
CA ILE A 143 6.36 5.96 -25.88
C ILE A 143 5.22 6.81 -25.31
N LEU A 144 4.06 6.82 -25.97
CA LEU A 144 2.87 7.52 -25.47
C LEU A 144 2.37 6.90 -24.16
N LEU A 145 2.31 5.56 -24.06
CA LEU A 145 1.92 4.86 -22.84
C LEU A 145 2.91 5.07 -21.70
N ILE A 146 4.22 5.12 -21.99
CA ILE A 146 5.25 5.47 -21.01
C ILE A 146 5.09 6.93 -20.58
N GLY A 147 4.83 7.85 -21.52
CA GLY A 147 4.55 9.25 -21.23
C GLY A 147 3.31 9.45 -20.35
N LEU A 148 2.23 8.72 -20.62
CA LEU A 148 1.02 8.70 -19.79
C LEU A 148 1.23 8.02 -18.43
N ALA A 149 2.10 7.02 -18.34
CA ALA A 149 2.46 6.41 -17.06
C ALA A 149 3.30 7.34 -16.17
N LEU A 150 4.03 8.29 -16.77
CA LEU A 150 4.86 9.27 -16.07
C LEU A 150 4.07 10.49 -15.54
N THR A 151 2.81 10.69 -15.95
CA THR A 151 1.97 11.81 -15.47
C THR A 151 1.20 11.51 -14.18
N ALA A 152 1.40 10.34 -13.55
CA ALA A 152 0.64 9.90 -12.37
C ALA A 152 1.25 10.36 -11.03
N CYS A 153 2.04 11.44 -10.99
CA CYS A 153 2.90 11.76 -9.84
C CYS A 153 2.27 12.60 -8.73
N SER A 154 1.07 13.17 -8.89
CA SER A 154 0.46 14.04 -7.87
C SER A 154 -0.69 13.30 -7.15
N ASP A 155 -0.34 12.50 -6.14
CA ASP A 155 -1.30 11.91 -5.20
C ASP A 155 -1.14 12.57 -3.82
N PRO A 156 -2.23 12.94 -3.12
CA PRO A 156 -2.17 13.50 -1.76
C PRO A 156 -1.43 12.64 -0.72
N GLN A 157 -1.18 11.35 -0.99
CA GLN A 157 -0.36 10.47 -0.14
C GLN A 157 0.98 10.08 -0.78
N SER A 158 1.52 10.96 -1.63
CA SER A 158 2.83 10.75 -2.28
C SER A 158 3.96 10.63 -1.25
N THR A 159 4.83 9.63 -1.42
CA THR A 159 6.06 9.45 -0.64
C THR A 159 7.30 10.03 -1.33
N ILE A 160 7.13 10.62 -2.52
CA ILE A 160 8.21 11.17 -3.36
C ILE A 160 8.16 12.69 -3.46
N GLU A 161 7.19 13.32 -2.79
CA GLU A 161 7.03 14.76 -2.65
C GLU A 161 7.20 15.14 -1.16
N PRO A 162 8.44 15.25 -0.66
CA PRO A 162 8.69 15.53 0.75
C PRO A 162 8.24 16.95 1.12
N LYS A 163 7.63 17.07 2.32
CA LYS A 163 7.11 18.33 2.88
C LYS A 163 7.59 18.56 4.32
N SER A 164 8.62 17.82 4.74
CA SER A 164 9.32 18.00 6.00
C SER A 164 10.81 17.66 5.87
N ASP A 165 11.60 18.05 6.88
CA ASP A 165 12.99 17.62 7.04
C ASP A 165 13.15 16.08 7.07
N ALA A 166 12.24 15.37 7.74
CA ALA A 166 12.28 13.93 7.91
C ALA A 166 12.06 13.21 6.58
N THR A 167 11.03 13.60 5.81
CA THR A 167 10.79 13.00 4.50
C THR A 167 11.81 13.43 3.47
N GLN A 168 12.36 14.65 3.57
CA GLN A 168 13.47 15.07 2.72
C GLN A 168 14.73 14.23 2.95
N THR A 169 15.02 13.88 4.21
CA THR A 169 16.14 12.97 4.57
C THR A 169 15.96 11.60 3.94
N VAL A 170 14.76 11.02 4.04
CA VAL A 170 14.42 9.74 3.38
C VAL A 170 14.49 9.86 1.86
N GLN A 171 14.00 10.95 1.28
CA GLN A 171 14.02 11.20 -0.18
C GLN A 171 15.45 11.26 -0.72
N ASN A 172 16.39 11.86 0.03
CA ASN A 172 17.80 11.92 -0.37
C ASN A 172 18.41 10.51 -0.49
N VAL A 173 18.13 9.63 0.47
CA VAL A 173 18.57 8.22 0.43
C VAL A 173 17.89 7.49 -0.73
N TYR A 174 16.57 7.68 -0.90
CA TYR A 174 15.80 7.08 -1.98
C TYR A 174 16.37 7.43 -3.36
N VAL A 175 16.68 8.70 -3.63
CA VAL A 175 17.23 9.15 -4.93
C VAL A 175 18.58 8.48 -5.24
N ILE A 176 19.44 8.33 -4.23
CA ILE A 176 20.72 7.61 -4.38
C ILE A 176 20.46 6.15 -4.75
N VAL A 177 19.62 5.45 -3.98
CA VAL A 177 19.30 4.04 -4.21
C VAL A 177 18.64 3.83 -5.57
N PHE A 178 17.71 4.72 -5.95
CA PHE A 178 17.01 4.68 -7.23
C PHE A 178 17.98 4.72 -8.41
N TRP A 179 18.89 5.70 -8.45
CA TRP A 179 19.83 5.84 -9.56
C TRP A 179 20.87 4.72 -9.60
N LEU A 180 21.36 4.26 -8.44
CA LEU A 180 22.24 3.09 -8.36
C LEU A 180 21.53 1.84 -8.91
N ALA A 181 20.30 1.58 -8.48
CA ALA A 181 19.50 0.45 -8.94
C ALA A 181 19.19 0.57 -10.45
N ALA A 182 18.87 1.77 -10.95
CA ALA A 182 18.60 2.01 -12.36
C ALA A 182 19.83 1.72 -13.24
N VAL A 183 21.03 2.15 -12.81
CA VAL A 183 22.29 1.87 -13.53
C VAL A 183 22.56 0.36 -13.58
N VAL A 184 22.45 -0.33 -12.44
CA VAL A 184 22.63 -1.79 -12.37
C VAL A 184 21.59 -2.51 -13.24
N PHE A 185 20.33 -2.09 -13.16
CA PHE A 185 19.24 -2.65 -13.95
C PHE A 185 19.51 -2.51 -15.45
N VAL A 186 19.86 -1.31 -15.93
CA VAL A 186 20.17 -1.07 -17.35
C VAL A 186 21.41 -1.85 -17.78
N ALA A 187 22.45 -1.93 -16.95
CA ALA A 187 23.66 -2.67 -17.26
C ALA A 187 23.40 -4.18 -17.38
N VAL A 188 22.72 -4.77 -16.40
CA VAL A 188 22.42 -6.21 -16.37
C VAL A 188 21.42 -6.56 -17.46
N LEU A 189 20.28 -5.86 -17.55
CA LEU A 189 19.27 -6.10 -18.57
C LEU A 189 19.84 -5.89 -19.97
N GLY A 190 20.60 -4.81 -20.17
CA GLY A 190 21.25 -4.49 -21.43
C GLY A 190 22.25 -5.57 -21.84
N ALA A 191 23.13 -5.99 -20.92
CA ALA A 191 24.06 -7.09 -21.17
C ALA A 191 23.33 -8.38 -21.50
N THR A 192 22.31 -8.77 -20.73
CA THR A 192 21.51 -9.98 -20.99
C THR A 192 20.84 -9.92 -22.35
N LEU A 193 20.26 -8.79 -22.74
CA LEU A 193 19.60 -8.61 -24.03
C LEU A 193 20.62 -8.68 -25.19
N VAL A 194 21.74 -7.95 -25.07
CA VAL A 194 22.81 -7.94 -26.08
C VAL A 194 23.38 -9.35 -26.24
N LEU A 195 23.72 -10.03 -25.14
CA LEU A 195 24.28 -11.38 -25.17
C LEU A 195 23.26 -12.38 -25.75
N SER A 196 21.99 -12.26 -25.39
CA SER A 196 20.92 -13.13 -25.90
C SER A 196 20.68 -12.93 -27.41
N ILE A 197 20.82 -11.72 -27.93
CA ILE A 197 20.71 -11.42 -29.37
C ILE A 197 21.96 -11.90 -30.11
N TRP A 198 23.15 -11.62 -29.56
CA TRP A 198 24.42 -11.87 -30.24
C TRP A 198 24.81 -13.34 -30.26
N PHE A 199 24.60 -14.04 -29.14
CA PHE A 199 24.87 -15.47 -28.98
C PHE A 199 23.64 -16.34 -29.24
N ARG A 200 22.59 -15.80 -29.85
CA ARG A 200 21.43 -16.57 -30.31
C ARG A 200 21.88 -17.72 -31.21
N GLU A 201 21.37 -18.91 -30.94
CA GLU A 201 21.70 -20.12 -31.69
C GLU A 201 21.47 -19.94 -33.20
N ARG A 202 22.44 -20.42 -34.00
CA ARG A 202 22.35 -20.45 -35.46
C ARG A 202 22.89 -21.79 -35.98
N PRO A 203 22.29 -22.36 -37.04
CA PRO A 203 22.76 -23.62 -37.61
C PRO A 203 24.24 -23.56 -37.98
N GLY A 204 25.00 -24.57 -37.55
CA GLY A 204 26.43 -24.71 -37.88
C GLY A 204 27.40 -23.89 -37.02
N ARG A 205 26.93 -23.18 -35.99
CA ARG A 205 27.81 -22.47 -35.03
C ARG A 205 27.99 -23.31 -33.76
N VAL A 206 29.24 -23.61 -33.42
CA VAL A 206 29.61 -24.32 -32.19
C VAL A 206 30.06 -23.29 -31.14
N ALA A 207 29.61 -23.44 -29.89
CA ALA A 207 29.98 -22.55 -28.79
C ALA A 207 31.40 -22.84 -28.27
N SER A 208 32.16 -21.80 -27.96
CA SER A 208 33.47 -21.92 -27.29
C SER A 208 33.29 -22.53 -25.90
N GLN A 209 34.13 -23.51 -25.55
CA GLN A 209 34.10 -24.16 -24.25
C GLN A 209 35.10 -23.48 -23.30
N PHE A 210 34.59 -22.84 -22.26
CA PHE A 210 35.37 -22.26 -21.16
C PHE A 210 34.58 -22.43 -19.86
N HIS A 211 35.26 -22.50 -18.72
CA HIS A 211 34.63 -22.82 -17.43
C HIS A 211 34.47 -21.60 -16.52
N GLY A 212 35.27 -20.55 -16.69
CA GLY A 212 35.21 -19.38 -15.81
C GLY A 212 36.30 -18.35 -16.10
N ASN A 213 36.28 -17.27 -15.33
CA ASN A 213 37.28 -16.22 -15.40
C ASN A 213 37.43 -15.58 -14.01
N THR A 214 38.46 -15.98 -13.27
CA THR A 214 38.73 -15.51 -11.90
C THR A 214 38.80 -13.98 -11.80
N ARG A 215 39.30 -13.28 -12.83
CA ARG A 215 39.34 -11.81 -12.81
C ARG A 215 37.94 -11.22 -12.89
N LEU A 216 37.08 -11.77 -13.76
CA LEU A 216 35.69 -11.35 -13.86
C LEU A 216 34.93 -11.67 -12.56
N GLU A 217 35.24 -12.81 -11.96
CA GLU A 217 34.69 -13.23 -10.68
C GLU A 217 35.00 -12.25 -9.55
N ILE A 218 36.26 -11.81 -9.43
CA ILE A 218 36.63 -10.80 -8.43
C ILE A 218 35.92 -9.47 -8.69
N VAL A 219 35.88 -9.03 -9.95
CA VAL A 219 35.28 -7.73 -10.32
C VAL A 219 33.78 -7.70 -10.01
N TRP A 220 33.03 -8.73 -10.40
CA TRP A 220 31.58 -8.76 -10.17
C TRP A 220 31.20 -9.01 -8.71
N THR A 221 32.15 -9.40 -7.85
CA THR A 221 31.91 -9.55 -6.41
C THR A 221 32.25 -8.25 -5.69
N LEU A 222 33.32 -7.58 -6.10
CA LEU A 222 33.72 -6.31 -5.50
C LEU A 222 32.74 -5.18 -5.84
N ILE A 223 32.19 -5.14 -7.06
CA ILE A 223 31.22 -4.12 -7.46
C ILE A 223 29.98 -4.09 -6.54
N PRO A 224 29.25 -5.20 -6.30
CA PRO A 224 28.15 -5.24 -5.34
C PRO A 224 28.55 -4.82 -3.93
N VAL A 225 29.73 -5.21 -3.44
CA VAL A 225 30.22 -4.80 -2.11
C VAL A 225 30.35 -3.29 -2.03
N VAL A 226 30.96 -2.65 -3.03
CA VAL A 226 31.09 -1.19 -3.08
C VAL A 226 29.72 -0.51 -3.16
N ILE A 227 28.79 -1.04 -3.97
CA ILE A 227 27.43 -0.52 -4.08
C ILE A 227 26.71 -0.61 -2.72
N LEU A 228 26.83 -1.74 -2.01
CA LEU A 228 26.24 -1.91 -0.69
C LEU A 228 26.79 -0.90 0.32
N VAL A 229 28.11 -0.66 0.33
CA VAL A 229 28.71 0.37 1.20
C VAL A 229 28.18 1.76 0.86
N ALA A 230 28.04 2.09 -0.44
CA ALA A 230 27.52 3.37 -0.90
C ALA A 230 26.05 3.60 -0.51
N ILE A 231 25.25 2.53 -0.35
CA ILE A 231 23.87 2.59 0.15
C ILE A 231 23.85 2.63 1.68
N PHE A 232 24.68 1.82 2.33
CA PHE A 232 24.66 1.62 3.78
C PHE A 232 25.00 2.90 4.56
N ILE A 233 26.06 3.62 4.17
CA ILE A 233 26.51 4.82 4.88
C ILE A 233 25.40 5.89 4.99
N PRO A 234 24.81 6.38 3.88
CA PRO A 234 23.76 7.40 3.98
C PRO A 234 22.49 6.88 4.65
N THR A 235 22.21 5.57 4.55
CA THR A 235 21.06 4.97 5.24
C THR A 235 21.27 4.97 6.75
N ALA A 236 22.45 4.57 7.23
CA ALA A 236 22.76 4.54 8.66
C ALA A 236 22.78 5.94 9.28
N THR A 237 23.28 6.95 8.56
CA THR A 237 23.22 8.34 9.03
C THR A 237 21.78 8.84 9.11
N ALA A 238 20.98 8.58 8.06
CA ALA A 238 19.56 8.96 8.04
C ALA A 238 18.76 8.32 9.18
N ILE A 239 19.04 7.06 9.54
CA ILE A 239 18.40 6.41 10.69
C ILE A 239 18.71 7.17 11.99
N GLY A 240 19.97 7.56 12.21
CA GLY A 240 20.35 8.32 13.40
C GLY A 240 19.77 9.74 13.43
N ASP A 241 19.68 10.41 12.28
CA ASP A 241 19.12 11.77 12.19
C ASP A 241 17.59 11.79 12.44
N LEU A 242 16.90 10.68 12.18
CA LEU A 242 15.45 10.54 12.34
C LEU A 242 15.03 9.96 13.69
N GLU A 243 15.98 9.44 14.48
CA GLU A 243 15.69 8.87 15.80
C GLU A 243 15.42 9.99 16.82
N PRO A 244 14.22 10.07 17.42
CA PRO A 244 13.91 11.14 18.37
C PRO A 244 14.69 10.97 19.68
N ASP A 245 15.32 12.04 20.15
CA ASP A 245 15.90 12.13 21.49
C ASP A 245 14.95 12.95 22.39
N ALA A 246 14.13 12.26 23.18
CA ALA A 246 13.14 12.88 24.06
C ALA A 246 13.78 13.76 25.15
N ASP A 247 15.03 13.48 25.53
CA ASP A 247 15.75 14.24 26.57
C ASP A 247 16.38 15.53 26.00
N ASN A 248 16.49 15.65 24.67
CA ASN A 248 17.17 16.75 23.99
C ASN A 248 16.41 17.22 22.75
N LEU A 249 15.15 17.63 22.94
CA LEU A 249 14.34 18.21 21.88
C LEU A 249 14.81 19.64 21.51
N PRO A 250 14.75 20.03 20.23
CA PRO A 250 15.01 21.40 19.81
C PRO A 250 14.17 22.44 20.59
N PRO A 251 14.69 23.64 20.84
CA PRO A 251 13.89 24.70 21.46
C PRO A 251 12.66 25.05 20.60
N GLY A 252 11.52 25.24 21.25
CA GLY A 252 10.28 25.56 20.54
C GLY A 252 9.61 24.35 19.86
N THR A 253 9.99 23.11 20.21
CA THR A 253 9.26 21.92 19.77
C THR A 253 7.82 21.92 20.26
N VAL A 254 6.87 21.65 19.36
CA VAL A 254 5.47 21.35 19.72
C VAL A 254 5.39 19.89 20.12
N ARG A 255 4.90 19.61 21.33
CA ARG A 255 4.69 18.24 21.83
C ARG A 255 3.24 17.83 21.63
N VAL A 256 3.06 16.68 20.98
CA VAL A 256 1.77 16.03 20.77
C VAL A 256 1.85 14.59 21.24
N GLU A 257 0.84 14.09 21.92
CA GLU A 257 0.63 12.65 22.13
C GLU A 257 -0.43 12.19 21.14
N ALA A 258 -0.08 11.26 20.25
CA ALA A 258 -1.02 10.57 19.39
C ALA A 258 -1.32 9.19 20.01
N ILE A 259 -2.60 8.93 20.29
CA ILE A 259 -3.04 7.66 20.88
C ILE A 259 -3.93 6.94 19.88
N GLY A 260 -3.56 5.71 19.55
CA GLY A 260 -4.33 4.83 18.67
C GLY A 260 -5.42 4.10 19.43
N HIS A 261 -6.66 4.22 18.95
CA HIS A 261 -7.81 3.43 19.39
C HIS A 261 -8.39 2.74 18.15
N GLN A 262 -8.92 1.52 18.25
CA GLN A 262 -9.74 0.97 17.16
C GLN A 262 -11.06 1.79 17.10
N TRP A 263 -11.35 2.60 16.06
CA TRP A 263 -10.52 2.94 14.89
C TRP A 263 -10.46 4.45 14.66
N TRP A 264 -9.83 5.17 15.58
CA TRP A 264 -9.67 6.62 15.55
C TRP A 264 -8.39 7.02 16.31
N PHE A 265 -7.91 8.24 16.07
CA PHE A 265 -6.73 8.79 16.73
C PHE A 265 -7.14 9.90 17.69
N GLU A 266 -6.66 9.82 18.93
CA GLU A 266 -6.71 10.92 19.89
C GLU A 266 -5.41 11.72 19.81
N PHE A 267 -5.50 13.05 19.83
CA PHE A 267 -4.35 13.93 19.87
C PHE A 267 -4.41 14.79 21.12
N ARG A 268 -3.38 14.70 21.97
CA ARG A 268 -3.25 15.54 23.17
C ARG A 268 -2.09 16.50 23.02
N TYR A 269 -2.31 17.74 23.40
CA TYR A 269 -1.28 18.79 23.46
C TYR A 269 -1.06 19.09 24.94
N PRO A 270 -0.18 18.34 25.63
CA PRO A 270 -0.05 18.43 27.09
C PRO A 270 0.32 19.85 27.55
N ASP A 271 1.16 20.54 26.78
CA ASP A 271 1.59 21.92 27.10
C ASP A 271 0.47 22.95 26.93
N LEU A 272 -0.54 22.64 26.11
CA LEU A 272 -1.65 23.54 25.79
C LEU A 272 -2.95 23.14 26.53
N GLY A 273 -3.03 21.93 27.10
CA GLY A 273 -4.26 21.41 27.71
C GLY A 273 -5.38 21.14 26.69
N ILE A 274 -5.02 20.89 25.42
CA ILE A 274 -5.96 20.62 24.33
C ILE A 274 -6.01 19.11 24.07
N VAL A 275 -7.20 18.58 23.84
CA VAL A 275 -7.44 17.21 23.37
C VAL A 275 -8.36 17.29 22.17
N THR A 276 -7.94 16.70 21.05
CA THR A 276 -8.73 16.59 19.83
C THR A 276 -8.77 15.15 19.35
N ALA A 277 -9.55 14.90 18.30
CA ALA A 277 -9.66 13.58 17.70
C ALA A 277 -9.58 13.68 16.18
N ASN A 278 -8.73 12.85 15.58
CA ASN A 278 -8.52 12.68 14.14
C ASN A 278 -8.04 13.92 13.36
N GLU A 279 -7.87 15.07 14.02
CA GLU A 279 -7.33 16.28 13.42
C GLU A 279 -6.23 16.82 14.33
N MET A 280 -5.02 16.92 13.76
CA MET A 280 -3.82 17.43 14.41
C MET A 280 -3.44 18.75 13.73
N HIS A 281 -3.15 19.78 14.50
CA HIS A 281 -2.67 21.07 14.02
C HIS A 281 -1.26 21.29 14.53
N ILE A 282 -0.37 21.74 13.64
CA ILE A 282 1.03 22.02 13.96
C ILE A 282 1.51 23.23 13.15
N PRO A 283 2.38 24.08 13.70
CA PRO A 283 2.94 25.20 12.96
C PRO A 283 4.03 24.78 11.97
N VAL A 284 4.07 25.42 10.80
CA VAL A 284 5.18 25.30 9.84
C VAL A 284 6.50 25.80 10.43
N ASP A 285 7.63 25.27 9.94
CA ASP A 285 9.00 25.65 10.33
C ASP A 285 9.32 25.47 11.83
N ARG A 286 8.49 24.70 12.56
CA ARG A 286 8.72 24.34 13.95
C ARG A 286 8.79 22.83 14.13
N PRO A 287 9.80 22.33 14.88
CA PRO A 287 9.89 20.91 15.17
C PRO A 287 8.64 20.43 15.92
N THR A 288 8.09 19.30 15.48
CA THR A 288 6.98 18.63 16.13
C THR A 288 7.46 17.28 16.62
N TYR A 289 7.36 17.06 17.93
CA TYR A 289 7.58 15.77 18.56
C TYR A 289 6.24 15.12 18.84
N VAL A 290 6.03 13.91 18.31
CA VAL A 290 4.81 13.14 18.52
C VAL A 290 5.15 11.88 19.30
N ALA A 291 4.72 11.81 20.57
CA ALA A 291 4.70 10.57 21.34
C ALA A 291 3.58 9.67 20.81
N LEU A 292 3.90 8.41 20.55
CA LEU A 292 3.03 7.44 19.91
C LEU A 292 2.65 6.35 20.90
N LEU A 293 1.36 6.32 21.24
CA LEU A 293 0.78 5.44 22.24
C LEU A 293 -0.34 4.60 21.62
N SER A 294 -0.66 3.45 22.21
CA SER A 294 -1.85 2.68 21.84
C SER A 294 -2.59 2.23 23.07
N GLU A 295 -3.91 2.40 23.04
CA GLU A 295 -4.81 1.99 24.13
C GLU A 295 -5.25 0.53 24.01
N ASP A 296 -5.13 -0.10 22.84
CA ASP A 296 -5.71 -1.43 22.59
C ASP A 296 -4.81 -2.41 21.85
N VAL A 297 -4.69 -2.30 20.52
CA VAL A 297 -3.94 -3.19 19.64
C VAL A 297 -2.83 -2.40 18.97
N ILE A 298 -1.96 -3.07 18.21
CA ILE A 298 -0.93 -2.34 17.47
C ILE A 298 -1.61 -1.52 16.35
N HIS A 299 -1.24 -0.24 16.28
CA HIS A 299 -1.54 0.65 15.15
C HIS A 299 -0.23 1.12 14.52
N SER A 300 -0.29 1.96 13.49
CA SER A 300 0.91 2.61 12.96
C SER A 300 0.58 3.99 12.47
N PHE A 301 1.26 4.99 13.03
CA PHE A 301 1.05 6.39 12.71
C PHE A 301 1.85 6.74 11.46
N TRP A 302 1.18 7.23 10.42
CA TRP A 302 1.85 7.59 9.18
C TRP A 302 1.23 8.81 8.50
N ILE A 303 2.10 9.74 8.09
CA ILE A 303 1.77 10.91 7.28
C ILE A 303 2.74 10.93 6.10
N PRO A 304 2.42 10.34 4.93
CA PRO A 304 3.38 10.05 3.86
C PRO A 304 4.29 11.22 3.45
N GLN A 305 3.75 12.44 3.40
CA GLN A 305 4.48 13.64 3.00
C GLN A 305 5.28 14.29 4.15
N LEU A 306 4.97 13.99 5.41
CA LEU A 306 5.58 14.64 6.58
C LEU A 306 6.47 13.73 7.44
N VAL A 307 6.20 12.43 7.53
CA VAL A 307 7.04 11.53 8.33
C VAL A 307 6.84 10.05 7.96
N GLY A 308 7.89 9.26 8.12
CA GLY A 308 7.83 7.80 7.98
C GLY A 308 6.89 7.16 9.00
N LYS A 309 6.37 5.97 8.69
CA LYS A 309 5.48 5.26 9.60
C LYS A 309 6.22 4.79 10.85
N VAL A 310 5.60 4.89 12.01
CA VAL A 310 6.08 4.26 13.25
C VAL A 310 4.90 3.59 13.96
N ASP A 311 5.13 2.35 14.38
CA ASP A 311 4.09 1.52 14.98
C ASP A 311 3.79 2.00 16.41
N MET A 312 2.52 1.97 16.80
CA MET A 312 2.04 2.35 18.12
C MET A 312 1.71 1.06 18.87
N VAL A 313 2.48 0.73 19.89
CA VAL A 313 2.44 -0.60 20.53
C VAL A 313 1.90 -0.47 21.96
N PRO A 314 0.83 -1.19 22.34
CA PRO A 314 0.30 -1.11 23.70
C PRO A 314 1.37 -1.38 24.76
N GLY A 315 1.45 -0.49 25.77
CA GLY A 315 2.43 -0.57 26.86
C GLY A 315 3.86 -0.17 26.49
N ARG A 316 4.09 0.38 25.29
CA ARG A 316 5.38 0.96 24.88
C ARG A 316 5.15 2.30 24.20
N GLU A 317 5.92 3.29 24.61
CA GLU A 317 5.97 4.57 23.91
C GLU A 317 6.98 4.48 22.79
N ASN A 318 6.54 4.84 21.58
CA ASN A 318 7.42 5.18 20.47
C ASN A 318 7.29 6.68 20.20
N ALA A 319 8.12 7.23 19.32
CA ALA A 319 7.99 8.63 18.94
C ALA A 319 8.42 8.85 17.49
N VAL A 320 8.00 10.00 16.96
CA VAL A 320 8.57 10.60 15.75
C VAL A 320 8.87 12.07 16.01
N ILE A 321 9.88 12.59 15.30
CA ILE A 321 10.17 14.02 15.25
C ILE A 321 10.32 14.45 13.79
N PHE A 322 9.69 15.57 13.45
CA PHE A 322 9.79 16.18 12.13
C PHE A 322 9.42 17.66 12.18
N THR A 323 9.94 18.43 11.24
CA THR A 323 9.68 19.84 11.02
C THR A 323 8.99 20.01 9.67
N PRO A 324 7.69 20.36 9.64
CA PRO A 324 7.01 20.68 8.38
C PRO A 324 7.65 21.90 7.72
N THR A 325 7.84 21.88 6.40
CA THR A 325 8.50 22.96 5.65
C THR A 325 7.54 23.71 4.71
N GLU A 326 6.28 23.32 4.68
CA GLU A 326 5.27 23.91 3.81
C GLU A 326 3.93 23.97 4.55
N ALA A 327 3.42 25.18 4.75
CA ALA A 327 2.05 25.40 5.19
C ALA A 327 1.10 25.15 4.01
N SER A 328 -0.12 24.71 4.30
CA SER A 328 -1.10 24.35 3.27
C SER A 328 -2.51 24.64 3.74
N ASP A 329 -3.31 25.24 2.86
CA ASP A 329 -4.77 25.43 3.07
C ASP A 329 -5.51 24.08 3.13
N GLU A 330 -4.94 23.03 2.51
CA GLU A 330 -5.44 21.66 2.58
C GLU A 330 -4.65 20.84 3.59
N ALA A 331 -5.35 20.02 4.38
CA ALA A 331 -4.69 19.15 5.34
C ALA A 331 -3.94 17.99 4.69
N TYR A 332 -2.76 17.69 5.23
CA TYR A 332 -2.01 16.48 4.92
C TYR A 332 -2.76 15.24 5.40
N LEU A 333 -2.72 14.17 4.59
CA LEU A 333 -3.45 12.95 4.87
C LEU A 333 -2.65 12.01 5.79
N GLY A 334 -3.23 11.70 6.95
CA GLY A 334 -2.71 10.68 7.87
C GLY A 334 -3.57 9.43 7.92
N GLN A 335 -2.97 8.26 8.17
CA GLN A 335 -3.70 7.01 8.30
C GLN A 335 -2.99 5.95 9.16
N CYS A 336 -3.78 4.98 9.63
CA CYS A 336 -3.24 3.76 10.22
C CYS A 336 -2.70 2.82 9.13
N VAL A 337 -1.50 2.28 9.33
CA VAL A 337 -0.86 1.32 8.40
C VAL A 337 -0.37 0.03 9.07
N GLU A 338 -0.93 -0.31 10.23
CA GLU A 338 -0.81 -1.65 10.83
C GLU A 338 -2.22 -2.24 10.98
N PHE A 339 -2.39 -3.51 10.61
CA PHE A 339 -3.73 -4.10 10.57
C PHE A 339 -4.31 -4.20 11.98
N CYS A 340 -5.24 -3.29 12.28
CA CYS A 340 -5.85 -3.15 13.59
C CYS A 340 -7.31 -3.62 13.62
N GLY A 341 -7.75 -4.48 12.69
CA GLY A 341 -9.10 -5.07 12.68
C GLY A 341 -10.01 -4.59 11.54
N THR A 342 -11.32 -4.84 11.70
CA THR A 342 -12.32 -4.74 10.61
C THR A 342 -12.46 -3.35 9.98
N SER A 343 -12.23 -2.28 10.76
CA SER A 343 -12.25 -0.90 10.28
C SER A 343 -10.85 -0.29 10.11
N HIS A 344 -9.81 -1.11 9.94
CA HIS A 344 -8.44 -0.63 9.70
C HIS A 344 -8.35 0.39 8.54
N ALA A 345 -8.95 0.08 7.39
CA ALA A 345 -8.94 0.96 6.21
C ALA A 345 -9.70 2.30 6.39
N ASN A 346 -10.46 2.38 7.48
CA ASN A 346 -11.33 3.48 7.88
C ASN A 346 -10.77 4.27 9.08
N MET A 347 -9.51 4.02 9.43
CA MET A 347 -8.80 4.70 10.52
C MET A 347 -7.85 5.75 9.95
N ARG A 348 -8.38 6.96 9.70
CA ARG A 348 -7.66 8.07 9.07
C ARG A 348 -7.69 9.30 9.97
N PHE A 349 -6.78 10.23 9.69
CA PHE A 349 -6.71 11.53 10.34
C PHE A 349 -6.22 12.60 9.37
N ARG A 350 -6.26 13.86 9.79
CA ARG A 350 -5.78 15.02 9.06
C ARG A 350 -4.75 15.76 9.88
N VAL A 351 -3.74 16.28 9.18
CA VAL A 351 -2.71 17.12 9.77
C VAL A 351 -2.72 18.47 9.07
N PHE A 352 -3.10 19.50 9.80
CA PHE A 352 -3.05 20.88 9.36
C PHE A 352 -1.69 21.46 9.72
N VAL A 353 -0.95 21.87 8.70
CA VAL A 353 0.31 22.60 8.89
C VAL A 353 -0.01 24.06 8.66
N ASP A 354 -0.13 24.76 9.79
CA ASP A 354 -0.64 26.13 9.84
C ASP A 354 0.53 27.13 9.87
N ASP A 355 0.28 28.35 9.38
CA ASP A 355 1.12 29.47 9.77
C ASP A 355 0.97 29.75 11.28
N GLN A 356 1.99 30.35 11.91
CA GLN A 356 1.99 30.55 13.37
C GLN A 356 0.74 31.31 13.87
N ALA A 357 0.25 32.30 13.11
CA ALA A 357 -0.94 33.06 13.47
C ALA A 357 -2.23 32.22 13.43
N ASP A 358 -2.35 31.32 12.46
CA ASP A 358 -3.52 30.45 12.31
C ASP A 358 -3.48 29.33 13.36
N PHE A 359 -2.29 28.79 13.67
CA PHE A 359 -2.10 27.87 14.78
C PHE A 359 -2.51 28.50 16.12
N ASP A 360 -2.06 29.73 16.40
CA ASP A 360 -2.41 30.45 17.63
C ASP A 360 -3.92 30.72 17.71
N ALA A 361 -4.55 31.11 16.60
CA ALA A 361 -6.00 31.29 16.53
C ALA A 361 -6.77 29.98 16.76
N TRP A 362 -6.26 28.86 16.21
CA TRP A 362 -6.81 27.54 16.46
C TRP A 362 -6.69 27.14 17.94
N VAL A 363 -5.53 27.39 18.57
CA VAL A 363 -5.32 27.15 20.01
C VAL A 363 -6.31 27.95 20.84
N GLU A 364 -6.47 29.25 20.57
CA GLU A 364 -7.45 30.10 21.26
C GLU A 364 -8.88 29.56 21.11
N ALA A 365 -9.26 29.11 19.90
CA ALA A 365 -10.57 28.53 19.64
C ALA A 365 -10.81 27.22 20.40
N GLN A 366 -9.81 26.32 20.48
CA GLN A 366 -9.93 25.05 21.22
C GLN A 366 -9.93 25.21 22.75
N LEU A 367 -9.44 26.35 23.24
CA LEU A 367 -9.48 26.70 24.68
C LEU A 367 -10.76 27.45 25.07
N ALA A 368 -11.47 28.02 24.10
CA ALA A 368 -12.75 28.67 24.33
C ALA A 368 -13.80 27.66 24.80
N PRO A 369 -14.76 28.07 25.66
CA PRO A 369 -15.89 27.21 25.97
C PRO A 369 -16.71 26.95 24.70
N PRO A 370 -17.35 25.76 24.57
CA PRO A 370 -18.22 25.51 23.43
C PRO A 370 -19.44 26.45 23.44
N VAL A 371 -20.13 26.51 22.31
CA VAL A 371 -21.37 27.29 22.11
C VAL A 371 -22.30 27.21 23.32
N ALA A 372 -22.67 28.39 23.85
CA ALA A 372 -23.52 28.51 25.04
C ALA A 372 -24.89 27.85 24.80
N ALA A 373 -25.38 27.10 25.79
CA ALA A 373 -26.60 26.31 25.67
C ALA A 373 -27.82 27.15 25.24
N GLU A 374 -27.88 28.42 25.65
CA GLU A 374 -28.98 29.33 25.31
C GLU A 374 -28.97 29.80 23.84
N THR A 375 -27.84 29.65 23.16
CA THR A 375 -27.67 30.03 21.75
C THR A 375 -27.95 28.87 20.78
N LEU A 376 -28.14 27.67 21.31
CA LEU A 376 -28.52 26.49 20.52
C LEU A 376 -29.93 26.63 19.96
N SER A 377 -30.16 26.06 18.78
CA SER A 377 -31.51 25.91 18.24
C SER A 377 -32.40 25.06 19.15
N GLU A 378 -33.73 25.21 19.07
CA GLU A 378 -34.68 24.46 19.91
C GLU A 378 -34.46 22.94 19.79
N LEU A 379 -34.21 22.44 18.58
CA LEU A 379 -33.90 21.03 18.33
C LEU A 379 -32.55 20.61 18.93
N ALA A 380 -31.54 21.49 18.87
CA ALA A 380 -30.23 21.23 19.47
C ALA A 380 -30.29 21.27 21.01
N GLN A 381 -31.17 22.05 21.63
CA GLN A 381 -31.41 22.03 23.07
C GLN A 381 -32.03 20.70 23.52
N GLU A 382 -33.00 20.17 22.77
CA GLU A 382 -33.54 18.81 22.99
C GLU A 382 -32.43 17.76 22.85
N GLY A 383 -31.61 17.86 21.80
CA GLY A 383 -30.46 17.00 21.58
C GLY A 383 -29.43 17.03 22.71
N ALA A 384 -29.12 18.22 23.24
CA ALA A 384 -28.22 18.39 24.37
C ALA A 384 -28.76 17.71 25.63
N ALA A 385 -30.06 17.86 25.91
CA ALA A 385 -30.70 17.18 27.03
C ALA A 385 -30.65 15.65 26.88
N LEU A 386 -30.89 15.12 25.68
CA LEU A 386 -30.77 13.69 25.39
C LEU A 386 -29.33 13.20 25.50
N PHE A 387 -28.36 13.97 25.02
CA PHE A 387 -26.94 13.63 25.07
C PHE A 387 -26.42 13.54 26.51
N GLN A 388 -26.84 14.47 27.36
CA GLN A 388 -26.38 14.63 28.75
C GLN A 388 -27.17 13.80 29.76
N ASN A 389 -28.40 13.39 29.44
CA ASN A 389 -29.23 12.62 30.36
C ASN A 389 -28.54 11.28 30.65
N PRO A 390 -28.26 10.91 31.92
CA PRO A 390 -27.64 9.63 32.24
C PRO A 390 -28.64 8.46 32.24
N ILE A 391 -29.96 8.72 32.19
CA ILE A 391 -31.04 7.73 32.33
C ILE A 391 -32.23 8.11 31.44
N LEU A 392 -32.20 7.74 30.16
CA LEU A 392 -33.42 7.63 29.35
C LEU A 392 -34.19 6.36 29.73
N ALA A 393 -35.50 6.38 29.48
CA ALA A 393 -36.57 5.52 30.03
C ALA A 393 -36.44 3.98 29.86
N LEU A 394 -35.29 3.49 29.37
CA LEU A 394 -34.91 2.08 29.26
C LEU A 394 -33.57 1.75 29.95
N GLY A 395 -33.02 2.66 30.76
CA GLY A 395 -31.77 2.44 31.50
C GLY A 395 -30.50 2.57 30.66
N VAL A 396 -30.56 3.26 29.52
CA VAL A 396 -29.43 3.44 28.61
C VAL A 396 -29.35 4.89 28.14
N THR A 397 -28.27 5.60 28.47
CA THR A 397 -27.84 6.84 27.77
C THR A 397 -26.34 7.13 27.98
N PRO A 398 -25.44 6.52 27.20
CA PRO A 398 -24.01 6.52 27.45
C PRO A 398 -23.23 7.60 26.70
N CYS A 399 -23.86 8.49 25.92
CA CYS A 399 -23.12 9.53 25.18
C CYS A 399 -22.26 10.38 26.13
N VAL A 400 -22.88 10.89 27.22
CA VAL A 400 -22.24 11.61 28.33
C VAL A 400 -21.15 10.80 29.05
N GLY A 401 -21.29 9.46 29.08
CA GLY A 401 -20.36 8.56 29.76
C GLY A 401 -19.15 8.17 28.91
N CYS A 402 -19.29 8.21 27.58
CA CYS A 402 -18.21 7.89 26.65
C CYS A 402 -17.50 9.13 26.12
N HIS A 403 -18.21 10.24 25.88
CA HIS A 403 -17.67 11.44 25.24
C HIS A 403 -17.58 12.63 26.19
N THR A 404 -16.56 13.46 25.97
CA THR A 404 -16.40 14.74 26.65
C THR A 404 -17.01 15.87 25.83
N VAL A 405 -17.72 16.78 26.50
CA VAL A 405 -18.10 18.10 25.99
C VAL A 405 -17.82 19.10 27.12
N LYS A 406 -16.73 19.85 27.02
CA LYS A 406 -16.27 20.77 28.08
C LYS A 406 -17.38 21.77 28.44
N GLY A 407 -17.48 22.12 29.72
CA GLY A 407 -18.54 23.01 30.22
C GLY A 407 -19.91 22.35 30.39
N THR A 408 -20.04 21.05 30.15
CA THR A 408 -21.25 20.26 30.42
C THR A 408 -20.95 19.11 31.38
N PRO A 409 -21.97 18.37 31.87
CA PRO A 409 -21.75 17.13 32.63
C PRO A 409 -21.07 15.99 31.85
N ALA A 410 -20.90 16.12 30.53
CA ALA A 410 -20.25 15.11 29.69
C ALA A 410 -18.73 15.13 29.83
N VAL A 411 -18.20 14.13 30.54
CA VAL A 411 -16.78 13.99 30.89
C VAL A 411 -16.25 12.60 30.55
N GLY A 412 -16.90 11.90 29.63
CA GLY A 412 -16.49 10.57 29.19
C GLY A 412 -15.17 10.59 28.41
N LEU A 413 -14.33 9.58 28.64
CA LEU A 413 -12.97 9.47 28.05
C LEU A 413 -12.81 8.22 27.16
N ILE A 414 -13.92 7.55 26.81
CA ILE A 414 -13.89 6.32 26.02
C ILE A 414 -13.88 6.64 24.52
N GLY A 415 -14.74 7.57 24.13
CA GLY A 415 -14.85 8.07 22.77
C GLY A 415 -14.13 9.40 22.59
N PRO A 416 -14.06 9.90 21.34
CA PRO A 416 -13.45 11.19 21.05
C PRO A 416 -14.09 12.34 21.82
N ASP A 417 -13.29 13.34 22.20
CA ASP A 417 -13.77 14.64 22.65
C ASP A 417 -14.67 15.24 21.56
N LEU A 418 -15.86 15.74 21.91
CA LEU A 418 -16.84 16.30 20.98
C LEU A 418 -17.07 17.80 21.20
N THR A 419 -16.32 18.45 22.08
CA THR A 419 -16.49 19.86 22.48
C THR A 419 -16.60 20.80 21.28
N HIS A 420 -15.74 20.62 20.28
CA HIS A 420 -15.71 21.41 19.05
C HIS A 420 -15.95 20.54 17.80
N VAL A 421 -16.77 19.48 17.89
CA VAL A 421 -16.95 18.55 16.75
C VAL A 421 -17.45 19.23 15.48
N ALA A 422 -18.20 20.33 15.60
CA ALA A 422 -18.71 21.10 14.47
C ALA A 422 -17.67 22.03 13.82
N SER A 423 -16.47 22.15 14.39
CA SER A 423 -15.35 22.83 13.73
C SER A 423 -14.55 21.89 12.82
N ARG A 424 -14.80 20.58 12.84
CA ARG A 424 -13.98 19.60 12.13
C ARG A 424 -14.16 19.63 10.61
N SER A 425 -13.06 19.44 9.90
CA SER A 425 -13.03 19.25 8.44
C SER A 425 -13.48 17.85 8.02
N THR A 426 -13.36 16.87 8.91
CA THR A 426 -13.75 15.48 8.65
C THR A 426 -14.47 14.83 9.82
N LEU A 427 -15.27 13.81 9.53
CA LEU A 427 -15.97 12.99 10.51
C LEU A 427 -15.62 11.50 10.35
N PHE A 428 -15.92 10.76 11.41
CA PHE A 428 -15.77 9.30 11.47
C PHE A 428 -14.32 8.80 11.27
N ALA A 429 -13.34 9.53 11.80
CA ALA A 429 -11.90 9.31 11.55
C ALA A 429 -11.52 9.46 10.08
N GLY A 430 -11.82 10.63 9.49
CA GLY A 430 -11.32 11.03 8.18
C GLY A 430 -11.95 10.32 6.97
N ILE A 431 -13.12 9.67 7.15
CA ILE A 431 -13.82 8.91 6.09
C ILE A 431 -14.76 9.81 5.26
N ARG A 432 -15.37 10.80 5.92
CA ARG A 432 -16.34 11.72 5.32
C ARG A 432 -15.94 13.15 5.64
N ASP A 433 -16.21 14.05 4.71
CA ASP A 433 -16.07 15.49 4.96
C ASP A 433 -17.01 15.91 6.09
N GLY A 434 -16.51 16.75 6.97
CA GLY A 434 -17.20 17.25 8.16
C GLY A 434 -17.99 18.51 7.86
N PHE A 435 -17.95 19.43 8.82
CA PHE A 435 -18.75 20.65 8.81
C PHE A 435 -18.03 21.81 8.13
N GLN A 436 -16.71 21.91 8.34
CA GLN A 436 -15.89 22.92 7.68
C GLN A 436 -15.73 22.58 6.20
N GLY A 437 -16.03 23.55 5.32
CA GLY A 437 -15.92 23.38 3.87
C GLY A 437 -17.05 22.58 3.19
N SER A 438 -18.13 22.23 3.91
CA SER A 438 -19.27 21.53 3.29
C SER A 438 -20.32 22.51 2.74
N ASP A 439 -20.59 22.42 1.44
CA ASP A 439 -21.66 23.18 0.77
C ASP A 439 -23.08 22.66 1.09
N ASP A 440 -23.20 21.51 1.75
CA ASP A 440 -24.48 20.89 2.15
C ASP A 440 -24.47 20.55 3.66
N PRO A 441 -24.86 21.49 4.53
CA PRO A 441 -25.00 21.26 5.97
C PRO A 441 -26.04 20.18 6.33
N GLU A 442 -27.02 19.94 5.46
CA GLU A 442 -28.03 18.90 5.68
C GLU A 442 -27.48 17.50 5.39
N ARG A 443 -26.49 17.36 4.49
CA ARG A 443 -25.76 16.11 4.30
C ARG A 443 -25.10 15.67 5.59
N VAL A 444 -24.40 16.58 6.27
CA VAL A 444 -23.68 16.24 7.51
C VAL A 444 -24.66 15.79 8.60
N GLN A 445 -25.81 16.46 8.71
CA GLN A 445 -26.91 16.03 9.58
C GLN A 445 -27.34 14.59 9.28
N ARG A 446 -27.62 14.25 8.01
CA ARG A 446 -28.02 12.89 7.60
C ARG A 446 -26.94 11.84 7.87
N GLU A 447 -25.67 12.17 7.66
CA GLU A 447 -24.54 11.28 7.94
C GLU A 447 -24.37 11.03 9.45
N LEU A 448 -24.58 12.06 10.29
CA LEU A 448 -24.61 11.88 11.74
C LEU A 448 -25.79 11.04 12.20
N GLU A 449 -26.99 11.27 11.66
CA GLU A 449 -28.16 10.44 11.97
C GLU A 449 -27.92 8.98 11.58
N ARG A 450 -27.30 8.74 10.42
CA ARG A 450 -26.89 7.41 9.96
C ARG A 450 -25.87 6.77 10.90
N TRP A 451 -24.82 7.51 11.27
CA TRP A 451 -23.80 7.06 12.22
C TRP A 451 -24.38 6.69 13.58
N LEU A 452 -25.24 7.55 14.13
CA LEU A 452 -25.88 7.31 15.43
C LEU A 452 -26.82 6.10 15.34
N SER A 453 -27.55 5.95 14.24
CA SER A 453 -28.47 4.82 14.05
C SER A 453 -27.74 3.48 13.96
N ASP A 454 -26.73 3.38 13.09
CA ASP A 454 -25.93 2.18 12.85
C ASP A 454 -24.48 2.55 12.46
N PRO A 455 -23.55 2.62 13.42
CA PRO A 455 -22.14 2.91 13.16
C PRO A 455 -21.46 1.92 12.22
N ASP A 456 -21.88 0.65 12.20
CA ASP A 456 -21.21 -0.41 11.42
C ASP A 456 -21.40 -0.24 9.91
N ASP A 457 -22.46 0.45 9.50
CA ASP A 457 -22.73 0.80 8.09
C ASP A 457 -21.70 1.81 7.53
N ILE A 458 -21.07 2.60 8.41
CA ILE A 458 -19.97 3.51 8.05
C ILE A 458 -18.62 2.88 8.37
N LYS A 459 -18.49 2.26 9.54
CA LYS A 459 -17.25 1.67 10.05
C LYS A 459 -17.51 0.26 10.60
N PRO A 460 -17.32 -0.78 9.78
CA PRO A 460 -17.60 -2.15 10.19
C PRO A 460 -16.86 -2.58 11.46
N GLY A 461 -17.60 -3.17 12.40
CA GLY A 461 -17.12 -3.76 13.63
C GLY A 461 -16.97 -2.80 14.81
N VAL A 462 -17.42 -1.55 14.65
CA VAL A 462 -17.47 -0.55 15.73
C VAL A 462 -18.43 -0.98 16.83
N THR A 463 -19.58 -1.58 16.51
CA THR A 463 -20.60 -1.90 17.52
C THR A 463 -20.24 -3.12 18.39
N VAL A 464 -19.49 -4.07 17.85
CA VAL A 464 -19.16 -5.34 18.51
C VAL A 464 -17.87 -5.30 19.32
N ARG A 465 -17.11 -4.21 19.20
CA ARG A 465 -15.86 -4.01 19.94
C ARG A 465 -16.17 -3.62 21.39
N GLN A 466 -15.32 -4.07 22.32
CA GLN A 466 -15.30 -3.52 23.67
C GLN A 466 -15.08 -2.00 23.61
N ASN A 467 -15.90 -1.24 24.33
CA ASN A 467 -15.89 0.22 24.32
C ASN A 467 -16.15 0.85 22.94
N GLY A 468 -16.73 0.10 22.01
CA GLY A 468 -17.16 0.59 20.70
C GLY A 468 -18.41 1.47 20.78
N MET A 469 -18.65 2.27 19.74
CA MET A 469 -19.87 3.09 19.65
C MET A 469 -21.08 2.19 19.40
N PRO A 470 -22.10 2.17 20.28
CA PRO A 470 -23.29 1.34 20.09
C PRO A 470 -24.17 1.87 18.94
N ALA A 471 -24.98 0.98 18.36
CA ALA A 471 -26.04 1.36 17.44
C ALA A 471 -27.26 1.88 18.23
N TRP A 472 -27.64 3.15 18.03
CA TRP A 472 -28.74 3.78 18.75
C TRP A 472 -30.10 3.64 18.06
N GLY A 473 -30.14 3.16 16.81
CA GLY A 473 -31.37 3.04 16.03
C GLY A 473 -32.43 2.12 16.64
N GLU A 474 -32.03 1.19 17.50
CA GLU A 474 -32.94 0.30 18.24
C GLU A 474 -33.38 0.88 19.60
N HIS A 475 -32.71 1.94 20.08
CA HIS A 475 -32.90 2.49 21.42
C HIS A 475 -33.50 3.90 21.43
N LEU A 476 -33.31 4.67 20.35
CA LEU A 476 -33.79 6.03 20.19
C LEU A 476 -34.73 6.15 18.99
N THR A 477 -35.71 7.04 19.07
CA THR A 477 -36.54 7.37 17.91
C THR A 477 -35.74 8.17 16.87
N ARG A 478 -36.24 8.23 15.63
CA ARG A 478 -35.58 9.03 14.58
C ARG A 478 -35.51 10.51 14.95
N GLU A 479 -36.55 11.02 15.60
CA GLU A 479 -36.63 12.40 16.07
C GLU A 479 -35.57 12.68 17.15
N GLN A 480 -35.38 11.75 18.09
CA GLN A 480 -34.34 11.84 19.12
C GLN A 480 -32.93 11.80 18.52
N ILE A 481 -32.70 10.92 17.54
CA ILE A 481 -31.41 10.84 16.82
C ILE A 481 -31.15 12.13 16.05
N ALA A 482 -32.17 12.68 15.37
CA ALA A 482 -32.07 13.95 14.66
C ALA A 482 -31.77 15.12 15.61
N ALA A 483 -32.38 15.13 16.81
CA ALA A 483 -32.10 16.13 17.84
C ALA A 483 -30.64 16.07 18.31
N ILE A 484 -30.12 14.88 18.61
CA ILE A 484 -28.71 14.70 19.00
C ILE A 484 -27.76 15.12 17.87
N ALA A 485 -28.05 14.73 16.62
CA ALA A 485 -27.25 15.15 15.47
C ALA A 485 -27.26 16.68 15.28
N ALA A 486 -28.40 17.34 15.50
CA ALA A 486 -28.50 18.79 15.45
C ALA A 486 -27.67 19.46 16.56
N TYR A 487 -27.66 18.89 17.77
CA TYR A 487 -26.79 19.34 18.85
C TYR A 487 -25.30 19.26 18.47
N LEU A 488 -24.85 18.10 17.96
CA LEU A 488 -23.45 17.92 17.55
C LEU A 488 -23.03 18.90 16.45
N ARG A 489 -23.94 19.28 15.54
CA ARG A 489 -23.67 20.26 14.48
C ARG A 489 -23.46 21.70 14.98
N GLU A 490 -23.89 21.99 16.19
CA GLU A 490 -23.78 23.33 16.79
C GLU A 490 -22.63 23.43 17.81
N LEU A 491 -21.91 22.34 18.10
CA LEU A 491 -20.76 22.30 19.00
C LEU A 491 -19.47 22.80 18.33
N LYS A 492 -19.29 24.13 18.29
CA LYS A 492 -18.10 24.80 17.73
C LYS A 492 -17.25 25.48 18.78
#